data_AF-A0AAU3AWL0-F1
#
_entry.id   AF-A0AAU3AWL0-F1
#
_cell.length_a   1.000
_cell.length_b   1.000
_cell.length_c   1.000
_cell.angle_alpha   90.00
_cell.angle_beta   90.00
_cell.angle_gamma   90.00
#
_symmetry.space_group_name_H-M   'P 1'
#
loop_
_entity.id
_entity.type
_entity.pdbx_description
1 polymer ?
#
loop_
_entity_poly.entity_id
_entity_poly.type
_entity_poly.pdbx_seq_one_letter_code
_entity_poly.pdbx_strand_id
1 'polypeptide(L)'
;MTTTISPTAFRPSGGLLPAMPAQPRPEPATVQPRLVPALVDSHQIHIECPAAWCTLDHIEENPRDIEDIFHFGDDADLEVPRFNAEGEPLLFGYIRPGCDPFGQTPEQRQPFLYLEDGSGEGAYMRAEQAAEFADNLIAFAAQVRAMARTITGGRS
;
A
#
# COMPACT_ATOMS: atom_id res chain seq x y z
N MET A 1 47.28 2.37 -52.65
CA MET A 1 47.65 3.22 -51.50
C MET A 1 46.55 3.06 -50.47
N THR A 2 46.78 2.28 -49.43
CA THR A 2 45.74 1.84 -48.47
C THR A 2 46.01 2.54 -47.15
N THR A 3 45.13 3.45 -46.76
CA THR A 3 45.27 4.25 -45.54
C THR A 3 44.58 3.53 -44.39
N THR A 4 45.38 3.01 -43.46
CA THR A 4 44.91 2.40 -42.21
C THR A 4 44.67 3.51 -41.18
N ILE A 5 43.43 3.63 -40.70
CA ILE A 5 43.05 4.58 -39.64
C ILE A 5 43.07 3.82 -38.31
N SER A 6 43.93 4.23 -37.39
CA SER A 6 43.97 3.71 -36.01
C SER A 6 42.84 4.29 -35.17
N PRO A 7 42.13 3.49 -34.35
CA PRO A 7 41.13 3.99 -33.43
C PRO A 7 41.79 4.58 -32.18
N THR A 8 41.49 5.84 -31.90
CA THR A 8 41.85 6.53 -30.66
C THR A 8 40.93 6.05 -29.54
N ALA A 9 41.51 5.39 -28.53
CA ALA A 9 40.79 4.94 -27.35
C ALA A 9 40.38 6.13 -26.46
N PHE A 10 39.08 6.38 -26.35
CA PHE A 10 38.50 7.30 -25.37
C PHE A 10 38.55 6.63 -23.99
N ARG A 11 39.39 7.14 -23.08
CA ARG A 11 39.39 6.76 -21.67
C ARG A 11 38.48 7.73 -20.90
N PRO A 12 37.30 7.32 -20.41
CA PRO A 12 36.58 8.13 -19.44
C PRO A 12 37.40 8.20 -18.15
N SER A 13 37.80 9.41 -17.77
CA SER A 13 38.40 9.68 -16.47
C SER A 13 37.36 9.42 -15.38
N GLY A 14 37.38 8.21 -14.82
CA GLY A 14 36.56 7.81 -13.68
C GLY A 14 37.01 8.55 -12.43
N GLY A 15 36.46 9.74 -12.21
CA GLY A 15 36.47 10.39 -10.90
C GLY A 15 35.56 9.58 -9.96
N LEU A 16 36.16 8.81 -9.06
CA LEU A 16 35.46 8.21 -7.93
C LEU A 16 34.89 9.35 -7.08
N LEU A 17 33.59 9.58 -7.18
CA LEU A 17 32.89 10.43 -6.22
C LEU A 17 33.09 9.83 -4.82
N PRO A 18 33.42 10.64 -3.80
CA PRO A 18 33.52 10.16 -2.44
C PRO A 18 32.17 9.54 -2.03
N ALA A 19 32.23 8.31 -1.50
CA ALA A 19 31.04 7.64 -0.98
C ALA A 19 30.43 8.51 0.13
N MET A 20 29.20 8.98 -0.08
CA MET A 20 28.46 9.62 0.99
C MET A 20 28.22 8.58 2.09
N PRO A 21 28.39 8.94 3.38
CA PRO A 21 28.02 8.05 4.46
C PRO A 21 26.53 7.72 4.33
N ALA A 22 26.20 6.41 4.34
CA ALA A 22 24.82 5.96 4.35
C ALA A 22 24.11 6.66 5.53
N GLN A 23 23.03 7.39 5.25
CA GLN A 23 22.20 7.92 6.33
C GLN A 23 21.63 6.73 7.11
N PRO A 24 21.62 6.80 8.46
CA PRO A 24 20.99 5.76 9.26
C PRO A 24 19.54 5.61 8.79
N ARG A 25 19.17 4.37 8.44
CA ARG A 25 17.78 4.03 8.10
C ARG A 25 16.92 4.46 9.29
N PRO A 26 15.83 5.24 9.09
CA PRO A 26 14.91 5.55 10.17
C PRO A 26 14.50 4.24 10.84
N GLU A 27 14.81 4.13 12.13
CA GLU A 27 14.35 2.99 12.92
C GLU A 27 12.82 3.10 12.96
N PRO A 28 12.08 2.02 12.65
CA PRO A 28 10.63 2.09 12.65
C PRO A 28 10.18 2.52 14.03
N ALA A 29 9.50 3.68 14.10
CA ALA A 29 8.94 4.16 15.35
C ALA A 29 8.04 3.06 15.92
N THR A 30 8.29 2.66 17.17
CA THR A 30 7.41 1.74 17.87
C THR A 30 6.06 2.43 18.05
N VAL A 31 5.08 2.01 17.26
CA VAL A 31 3.69 2.47 17.38
C VAL A 31 3.17 1.93 18.70
N GLN A 32 3.11 2.78 19.72
CA GLN A 32 2.51 2.39 20.99
C GLN A 32 0.97 2.37 20.83
N PRO A 33 0.29 1.31 21.28
CA PRO A 33 -1.16 1.30 21.32
C PRO A 33 -1.67 2.36 22.29
N ARG A 34 -2.87 2.89 22.02
CA ARG A 34 -3.63 3.74 22.94
C ARG A 34 -4.78 2.93 23.52
N LEU A 35 -5.13 3.16 24.78
CA LEU A 35 -6.37 2.62 25.33
C LEU A 35 -7.54 3.50 24.91
N VAL A 36 -8.59 2.88 24.35
CA VAL A 36 -9.79 3.55 23.86
C VAL A 36 -11.02 2.85 24.39
N PRO A 37 -12.13 3.58 24.63
CA PRO A 37 -13.38 2.93 24.97
C PRO A 37 -13.96 2.23 23.73
N ALA A 38 -14.58 1.08 23.93
CA ALA A 38 -15.30 0.30 22.92
C ALA A 38 -16.61 -0.21 23.50
N LEU A 39 -17.64 -0.37 22.68
CA LEU A 39 -18.87 -1.06 23.06
C LEU A 39 -18.84 -2.49 22.53
N VAL A 40 -19.28 -3.45 23.36
CA VAL A 40 -19.52 -4.84 22.98
C VAL A 40 -20.84 -5.26 23.62
N ASP A 41 -21.85 -5.57 22.80
CA ASP A 41 -23.23 -5.85 23.25
C ASP A 41 -23.74 -4.80 24.26
N SER A 42 -23.52 -3.51 23.96
CA SER A 42 -23.84 -2.36 24.83
C SER A 42 -23.06 -2.28 26.15
N HIS A 43 -22.05 -3.11 26.36
CA HIS A 43 -21.13 -3.02 27.49
C HIS A 43 -19.88 -2.23 27.09
N GLN A 44 -19.58 -1.17 27.83
CA GLN A 44 -18.38 -0.38 27.59
C GLN A 44 -17.15 -1.05 28.23
N ILE A 45 -16.16 -1.34 27.42
CA ILE A 45 -14.83 -1.82 27.82
C ILE A 45 -13.75 -0.86 27.32
N HIS A 46 -12.49 -1.10 27.71
CA HIS A 46 -11.33 -0.42 27.11
C HIS A 46 -10.46 -1.45 26.40
N ILE A 47 -10.02 -1.11 25.18
CA ILE A 47 -9.17 -1.97 24.35
C ILE A 47 -7.89 -1.25 23.94
N GLU A 48 -6.84 -2.02 23.64
CA GLU A 48 -5.63 -1.51 23.02
C GLU A 48 -5.86 -1.27 21.53
N CYS A 49 -5.80 -0.02 21.10
CA CYS A 49 -6.05 0.40 19.73
C CYS A 49 -4.75 0.95 19.09
N PRO A 50 -4.35 0.49 17.89
CA PRO A 50 -3.17 0.99 17.20
C PRO A 50 -3.30 2.49 16.84
N ALA A 51 -2.69 3.36 17.64
CA ALA A 51 -2.88 4.81 17.54
C ALA A 51 -2.38 5.42 16.22
N ALA A 52 -1.44 4.78 15.53
CA ALA A 52 -0.84 5.35 14.33
C ALA A 52 -1.71 5.23 13.07
N TRP A 53 -2.70 4.33 13.05
CA TRP A 53 -3.44 4.04 11.84
C TRP A 53 -4.89 3.61 12.03
N CYS A 54 -5.30 3.12 13.21
CA CYS A 54 -6.69 2.69 13.41
C CYS A 54 -7.59 3.92 13.54
N THR A 55 -8.56 4.05 12.64
CA THR A 55 -9.52 5.17 12.58
C THR A 55 -10.95 4.76 12.93
N LEU A 56 -11.23 3.46 13.13
CA LEU A 56 -12.54 2.98 13.56
C LEU A 56 -13.02 3.59 14.89
N ASP A 57 -14.31 3.91 14.94
CA ASP A 57 -15.02 4.23 16.17
C ASP A 57 -15.56 2.95 16.82
N HIS A 58 -14.80 2.42 17.78
CA HIS A 58 -15.17 1.20 18.50
C HIS A 58 -16.41 1.35 19.40
N ILE A 59 -16.97 2.55 19.57
CA ILE A 59 -18.28 2.74 20.22
C ILE A 59 -19.40 2.50 19.21
N GLU A 60 -19.24 2.97 17.98
CA GLU A 60 -20.27 2.83 16.93
C GLU A 60 -20.39 1.39 16.42
N GLU A 61 -19.27 0.68 16.28
CA GLU A 61 -19.24 -0.71 15.80
C GLU A 61 -20.09 -1.65 16.67
N ASN A 62 -20.02 -1.51 18.00
CA ASN A 62 -20.78 -2.28 19.00
C ASN A 62 -21.02 -3.77 18.63
N PRO A 63 -19.97 -4.56 18.36
CA PRO A 63 -20.12 -5.96 18.02
C PRO A 63 -20.77 -6.75 19.16
N ARG A 64 -21.31 -7.93 18.84
CA ARG A 64 -21.93 -8.83 19.82
C ARG A 64 -20.89 -9.42 20.78
N ASP A 65 -19.77 -9.87 20.23
CA ASP A 65 -18.76 -10.63 20.96
C ASP A 65 -17.41 -9.89 20.91
N ILE A 66 -16.57 -10.07 21.94
CA ILE A 66 -15.30 -9.33 22.04
C ILE A 66 -14.32 -9.74 20.95
N GLU A 67 -14.39 -10.99 20.51
CA GLU A 67 -13.58 -11.52 19.41
C GLU A 67 -13.88 -10.87 18.05
N ASP A 68 -15.01 -10.19 17.90
CA ASP A 68 -15.39 -9.49 16.67
C ASP A 68 -14.87 -8.04 16.64
N ILE A 69 -14.00 -7.65 17.58
CA ILE A 69 -13.31 -6.36 17.54
C ILE A 69 -12.18 -6.41 16.52
N PHE A 70 -12.33 -5.65 15.44
CA PHE A 70 -11.30 -5.41 14.44
C PHE A 70 -10.73 -4.00 14.56
N HIS A 71 -9.48 -3.83 14.10
CA HIS A 71 -8.91 -2.51 13.83
C HIS A 71 -8.77 -2.32 12.34
N PHE A 72 -9.32 -1.22 11.81
CA PHE A 72 -9.09 -0.77 10.43
C PHE A 72 -8.69 0.70 10.44
N GLY A 73 -7.85 1.08 9.48
CA GLY A 73 -7.59 2.48 9.14
C GLY A 73 -8.35 2.90 7.90
N ASP A 74 -8.00 4.11 7.43
CA ASP A 74 -8.63 4.70 6.25
C ASP A 74 -8.30 3.93 4.97
N ASP A 75 -9.25 3.97 4.04
CA ASP A 75 -9.15 3.35 2.73
C ASP A 75 -8.27 4.20 1.80
N ALA A 76 -7.44 3.53 1.00
CA ALA A 76 -6.79 4.09 -0.17
C ALA A 76 -7.44 3.49 -1.42
N ASP A 77 -8.27 4.31 -2.07
CA ASP A 77 -9.07 3.88 -3.22
C ASP A 77 -8.28 3.88 -4.51
N LEU A 78 -8.49 2.83 -5.31
CA LEU A 78 -8.10 2.74 -6.70
C LEU A 78 -9.35 2.90 -7.56
N GLU A 79 -9.42 4.03 -8.27
CA GLU A 79 -10.55 4.40 -9.10
C GLU A 79 -10.24 4.29 -10.60
N VAL A 80 -11.25 3.94 -11.39
CA VAL A 80 -11.17 3.83 -12.85
C VAL A 80 -12.11 4.85 -13.51
N PRO A 81 -11.57 5.78 -14.35
CA PRO A 81 -12.40 6.68 -15.14
C PRO A 81 -13.27 5.92 -16.15
N ARG A 82 -14.50 6.36 -16.34
CA ARG A 82 -15.46 5.74 -17.27
C ARG A 82 -15.71 6.63 -18.47
N PHE A 83 -15.74 6.02 -19.66
CA PHE A 83 -16.04 6.73 -20.92
C PHE A 83 -17.49 7.25 -20.99
N ASN A 84 -18.43 6.54 -20.37
CA ASN A 84 -19.87 6.78 -20.48
C ASN A 84 -20.51 7.44 -19.24
N ALA A 85 -19.70 7.83 -18.25
CA ALA A 85 -20.16 8.49 -17.03
C ALA A 85 -19.24 9.68 -16.76
N GLU A 86 -19.58 10.82 -17.36
CA GLU A 86 -18.79 12.04 -17.25
C GLU A 86 -18.64 12.44 -15.77
N GLY A 87 -17.40 12.39 -15.28
CA GLY A 87 -17.03 12.89 -13.96
C GLY A 87 -17.16 11.89 -12.80
N GLU A 88 -17.74 10.71 -13.01
CA GLU A 88 -17.99 9.73 -11.93
C GLU A 88 -17.08 8.50 -12.10
N PRO A 89 -15.91 8.47 -11.43
CA PRO A 89 -15.05 7.29 -11.42
C PRO A 89 -15.78 6.08 -10.83
N LEU A 90 -15.33 4.88 -11.21
CA LEU A 90 -15.76 3.63 -10.61
C LEU A 90 -14.68 3.16 -9.63
N LEU A 91 -15.06 2.87 -8.39
CA LEU A 91 -14.17 2.17 -7.46
C LEU A 91 -13.81 0.80 -8.05
N PHE A 92 -12.53 0.58 -8.32
CA PHE A 92 -12.01 -0.69 -8.77
C PHE A 92 -11.57 -1.56 -7.61
N GLY A 93 -11.12 -0.94 -6.52
CA GLY A 93 -10.84 -1.59 -5.25
C GLY A 93 -10.19 -0.61 -4.28
N TYR A 94 -10.00 -1.03 -3.05
CA TYR A 94 -9.42 -0.22 -2.00
C TYR A 94 -8.46 -1.07 -1.15
N ILE A 95 -7.47 -0.40 -0.56
CA ILE A 95 -6.53 -1.03 0.36
C ILE A 95 -6.50 -0.26 1.68
N ARG A 96 -6.49 -0.97 2.81
CA ARG A 96 -6.45 -0.35 4.14
C ARG A 96 -5.61 -1.14 5.13
N PRO A 97 -5.01 -0.50 6.14
CA PRO A 97 -4.39 -1.22 7.24
C PRO A 97 -5.46 -1.88 8.11
N GLY A 98 -5.14 -3.09 8.56
CA GLY A 98 -6.01 -3.87 9.42
C GLY A 98 -5.24 -4.68 10.45
N CYS A 99 -5.92 -5.06 11.53
CA CYS A 99 -5.45 -6.03 12.51
C CYS A 99 -6.68 -6.67 13.16
N ASP A 100 -6.65 -7.99 13.31
CA ASP A 100 -7.64 -8.77 14.04
C ASP A 100 -6.97 -9.37 15.29
N PRO A 101 -7.06 -8.72 16.46
CA PRO A 101 -6.44 -9.20 17.69
C PRO A 101 -6.86 -10.62 18.09
N PHE A 102 -8.05 -11.06 17.66
CA PHE A 102 -8.65 -12.35 18.00
C PHE A 102 -8.62 -13.35 16.83
N GLY A 103 -8.00 -12.98 15.71
CA GLY A 103 -7.93 -13.77 14.50
C GLY A 103 -7.42 -15.19 14.73
N GLN A 104 -7.88 -16.13 13.92
CA GLN A 104 -7.57 -17.55 14.12
C GLN A 104 -6.10 -17.86 13.85
N THR A 105 -5.46 -17.09 12.97
CA THR A 105 -4.05 -17.26 12.61
C THR A 105 -3.16 -16.19 13.26
N PRO A 106 -1.90 -16.51 13.60
CA PRO A 106 -0.95 -15.53 14.09
C PRO A 106 -0.77 -14.33 13.15
N GLU A 107 -0.89 -14.54 11.84
CA GLU A 107 -0.74 -13.52 10.82
C GLU A 107 -1.87 -12.47 10.87
N GLN A 108 -3.10 -12.89 11.17
CA GLN A 108 -4.25 -11.98 11.31
C GLN A 108 -4.13 -11.08 12.56
N ARG A 109 -3.44 -11.58 13.60
CA ARG A 109 -3.19 -10.82 14.84
C ARG A 109 -2.06 -9.81 14.74
N GLN A 110 -1.41 -9.71 13.59
CA GLN A 110 -0.40 -8.70 13.32
C GLN A 110 -0.98 -7.66 12.36
N PRO A 111 -0.46 -6.41 12.37
CA PRO A 111 -0.84 -5.44 11.35
C PRO A 111 -0.60 -5.96 9.93
N PHE A 112 -1.62 -5.86 9.08
CA PHE A 112 -1.61 -6.23 7.68
C PHE A 112 -2.19 -5.10 6.82
N LEU A 113 -2.03 -5.19 5.51
CA LEU A 113 -2.86 -4.46 4.55
C LEU A 113 -3.89 -5.41 3.95
N TYR A 114 -5.15 -4.98 3.93
CA TYR A 114 -6.26 -5.70 3.34
C TYR A 114 -6.68 -5.01 2.04
N LEU A 115 -6.70 -5.75 0.94
CA LEU A 115 -7.14 -5.31 -0.38
C LEU A 115 -8.46 -6.01 -0.71
N GLU A 116 -9.47 -5.24 -1.12
CA GLU A 116 -10.77 -5.74 -1.59
C GLU A 116 -11.25 -4.94 -2.80
N ASP A 117 -12.11 -5.53 -3.63
CA ASP A 117 -12.73 -4.89 -4.81
C ASP A 117 -14.24 -4.67 -4.65
N GLY A 118 -14.78 -4.86 -3.45
CA GLY A 118 -16.21 -4.78 -3.16
C GLY A 118 -16.99 -6.08 -3.42
N SER A 119 -16.31 -7.16 -3.83
CA SER A 119 -16.92 -8.48 -4.00
C SER A 119 -17.16 -9.23 -2.68
N GLY A 120 -16.61 -8.76 -1.57
CA GLY A 120 -16.58 -9.46 -0.28
C GLY A 120 -15.43 -10.48 -0.15
N GLU A 121 -14.66 -10.72 -1.21
CA GLU A 121 -13.40 -11.46 -1.13
C GLU A 121 -12.22 -10.48 -1.18
N GLY A 122 -11.24 -10.70 -0.30
CA GLY A 122 -10.07 -9.83 -0.21
C GLY A 122 -8.79 -10.57 0.12
N ALA A 123 -7.67 -9.86 -0.05
CA ALA A 123 -6.34 -10.38 0.18
C ALA A 123 -5.68 -9.70 1.39
N TYR A 124 -5.14 -10.51 2.29
CA TYR A 124 -4.33 -10.06 3.42
C TYR A 124 -2.85 -10.06 3.02
N MET A 125 -2.18 -8.94 3.21
CA MET A 125 -0.78 -8.75 2.85
C MET A 125 0.04 -8.27 4.05
N ARG A 126 1.19 -8.91 4.27
CA ARG A 126 2.25 -8.35 5.13
C ARG A 126 2.89 -7.14 4.44
N ALA A 127 3.61 -6.33 5.21
CA ALA A 127 4.27 -5.12 4.72
C ALA A 127 5.15 -5.38 3.48
N GLU A 128 5.91 -6.48 3.46
CA GLU A 128 6.77 -6.83 2.33
C GLU A 128 5.96 -7.19 1.08
N GLN A 129 4.86 -7.93 1.25
CA GLN A 129 3.96 -8.31 0.15
C GLN A 129 3.21 -7.10 -0.40
N ALA A 130 2.83 -6.15 0.46
CA ALA A 130 2.22 -4.90 0.03
C ALA A 130 3.21 -4.00 -0.74
N ALA A 131 4.49 -3.99 -0.35
CA ALA A 131 5.53 -3.30 -1.11
C ALA A 131 5.71 -3.93 -2.51
N GLU A 132 5.76 -5.25 -2.59
CA GLU A 132 5.81 -5.98 -3.87
C GLU A 132 4.56 -5.71 -4.72
N PHE A 133 3.37 -5.69 -4.11
CA PHE A 133 2.13 -5.34 -4.78
C PHE A 133 2.16 -3.90 -5.33
N ALA A 134 2.68 -2.95 -4.57
CA ALA A 134 2.82 -1.57 -5.02
C ALA A 134 3.76 -1.45 -6.23
N ASP A 135 4.89 -2.16 -6.22
CA ASP A 135 5.81 -2.21 -7.37
C ASP A 135 5.13 -2.81 -8.61
N ASN A 136 4.36 -3.88 -8.42
CA ASN A 136 3.56 -4.50 -9.49
C ASN A 136 2.51 -3.54 -10.04
N LEU A 137 1.84 -2.77 -9.18
CA LEU A 137 0.85 -1.77 -9.59
C LEU A 137 1.50 -0.63 -10.41
N ILE A 138 2.71 -0.20 -10.05
CA ILE A 138 3.49 0.78 -10.84
C ILE A 138 3.84 0.21 -12.21
N ALA A 139 4.30 -1.03 -12.28
CA ALA A 139 4.61 -1.70 -13.54
C ALA A 139 3.36 -1.83 -14.43
N PHE A 140 2.22 -2.21 -13.84
CA PHE A 140 0.93 -2.27 -14.52
C PHE A 140 0.52 -0.90 -15.06
N ALA A 141 0.62 0.17 -14.25
CA ALA A 141 0.29 1.52 -14.69
C ALA A 141 1.18 1.98 -15.88
N ALA A 142 2.45 1.60 -15.90
CA ALA A 142 3.34 1.86 -17.03
C ALA A 142 2.88 1.16 -18.31
N GLN A 143 2.42 -0.09 -18.21
CA GLN A 143 1.85 -0.85 -19.33
C GLN A 143 0.55 -0.22 -19.83
N VAL A 144 -0.36 0.18 -18.93
CA VAL A 144 -1.60 0.89 -19.29
C VAL A 144 -1.30 2.18 -20.06
N ARG A 145 -0.32 2.97 -19.61
CA ARG A 145 0.13 4.18 -20.32
C ARG A 145 0.70 3.86 -21.70
N ALA A 146 1.41 2.75 -21.86
CA ALA A 146 1.90 2.32 -23.16
C ALA A 146 0.76 1.93 -24.11
N MET A 147 -0.24 1.18 -23.62
CA MET A 147 -1.45 0.85 -24.39
C MET A 147 -2.22 2.11 -24.79
N ALA A 148 -2.36 3.08 -23.87
CA ALA A 148 -3.00 4.37 -24.15
C ALA A 148 -2.30 5.12 -25.30
N ARG A 149 -0.96 5.14 -25.34
CA ARG A 149 -0.22 5.77 -26.46
C ARG A 149 -0.44 5.07 -27.81
N THR A 150 -0.61 3.75 -27.81
CA THR A 150 -0.89 2.97 -29.02
C THR A 150 -2.23 3.37 -29.62
N ILE A 151 -3.27 3.53 -28.79
CA ILE A 151 -4.60 3.91 -29.28
C ILE A 151 -4.69 5.39 -29.70
N THR A 152 -3.85 6.28 -29.14
CA THR A 152 -3.78 7.69 -29.55
C THR A 152 -2.85 7.95 -30.73
N GLY A 153 -2.22 6.91 -31.30
CA GLY A 153 -1.40 7.01 -32.51
C GLY A 153 -0.04 7.68 -32.31
N GLY A 154 0.54 7.64 -31.10
CA GLY A 154 1.93 8.08 -30.86
C GLY A 154 2.23 9.56 -31.09
N ARG A 155 1.24 10.46 -31.05
CA ARG A 155 1.47 11.91 -31.10
C ARG A 155 1.80 12.44 -29.71
N SER A 156 3.07 12.28 -29.30
CA SER A 156 3.72 13.08 -28.24
C SER A 156 4.34 14.34 -28.83
#